data_AF-A0A3A8M1G5-F1
#
_entry.id   AF-A0A3A8M1G5-F1
#
_cell.length_a   1.000
_cell.length_b   1.000
_cell.length_c   1.000
_cell.angle_alpha   90.00
_cell.angle_beta   90.00
_cell.angle_gamma   90.00
#
_symmetry.space_group_name_H-M   'P 1'
#
loop_
_entity.id
_entity.type
_entity.pdbx_description
1 polymer ?
#
loop_
_entity_poly.entity_id
_entity_poly.type
_entity_poly.pdbx_seq_one_letter_code
_entity_poly.pdbx_strand_id
1 'polypeptide(L)'
;PPEDPPPSPHDARAFTARYPTSAACEGAARRLQASSRDDAWLALKVCADAPGFTQLDVVLGRAWAEDLRVRPDAASLIARVVAQRGGSVDGELRLLHSRKVPIFSLASAIAQPDTYRGRYVLLRAQVADQRLDGERPTLWLVEQGLQSVGSHREVGGAGGTRESTGPSATGRAYDNISEETGREALGRLSAPDPFLESRRDYVILARFDGLRVTSGMTTDDEDEGPKIPVLTIVSYHLPQALAVY
;
A
#
# COMPACT_ATOMS: atom_id res chain seq x y z
N PRO A 1 -8.82 3.03 41.13
CA PRO A 1 -8.09 4.24 40.67
C PRO A 1 -8.80 4.89 39.47
N PRO A 2 -8.95 6.23 39.44
CA PRO A 2 -9.42 6.90 38.23
C PRO A 2 -8.38 6.67 37.12
N GLU A 3 -8.86 6.30 35.94
CA GLU A 3 -8.02 6.09 34.77
C GLU A 3 -7.48 7.44 34.28
N ASP A 4 -6.17 7.53 34.01
CA ASP A 4 -5.57 8.74 33.44
C ASP A 4 -6.28 9.13 32.14
N PRO A 5 -6.46 10.45 31.86
CA PRO A 5 -7.11 10.88 30.64
C PRO A 5 -6.37 10.33 29.42
N PRO A 6 -7.09 9.93 28.36
CA PRO A 6 -6.45 9.38 27.17
C PRO A 6 -5.48 10.40 26.58
N PRO A 7 -4.27 9.97 26.16
CA PRO A 7 -3.33 10.87 25.51
C PRO A 7 -3.94 11.47 24.25
N SER A 8 -3.59 12.71 23.94
CA SER A 8 -4.02 13.35 22.70
C SER A 8 -3.37 12.66 21.50
N PRO A 9 -4.10 12.39 20.41
CA PRO A 9 -3.52 11.83 19.19
C PRO A 9 -2.54 12.79 18.49
N HIS A 10 -2.51 14.06 18.89
CA HIS A 10 -1.47 15.01 18.47
C HIS A 10 -0.09 14.67 19.05
N ASP A 11 -0.03 13.93 20.16
CA ASP A 11 1.19 13.29 20.64
C ASP A 11 1.19 11.81 20.21
N ALA A 12 1.58 11.58 18.96
CA ALA A 12 1.59 10.25 18.36
C ALA A 12 2.41 9.22 19.16
N ARG A 13 3.51 9.68 19.78
CA ARG A 13 4.38 8.81 20.60
C ARG A 13 3.69 8.41 21.89
N ALA A 14 3.08 9.35 22.61
CA ALA A 14 2.34 9.02 23.83
C ALA A 14 1.11 8.15 23.52
N PHE A 15 0.43 8.43 22.42
CA PHE A 15 -0.75 7.66 22.00
C PHE A 15 -0.42 6.19 21.71
N THR A 16 0.60 5.95 20.87
CA THR A 16 1.03 4.59 20.54
C THR A 16 1.70 3.86 21.71
N ALA A 17 2.39 4.58 22.61
CA ALA A 17 2.92 4.01 23.84
C ALA A 17 1.82 3.52 24.80
N ARG A 18 0.70 4.25 24.88
CA ARG A 18 -0.47 3.85 25.70
C ARG A 18 -1.23 2.69 25.06
N TYR A 19 -1.29 2.63 23.74
CA TYR A 19 -2.02 1.61 22.98
C TYR A 19 -1.08 0.85 22.03
N PRO A 20 -0.24 -0.05 22.55
CA PRO A 20 0.88 -0.63 21.80
C PRO A 20 0.47 -1.67 20.74
N THR A 21 -0.74 -2.23 20.83
CA THR A 21 -1.25 -3.18 19.83
C THR A 21 -2.14 -2.47 18.83
N SER A 22 -2.10 -2.89 17.56
CA SER A 22 -2.92 -2.29 16.51
C SER A 22 -4.41 -2.29 16.85
N ALA A 23 -4.92 -3.37 17.48
CA ALA A 23 -6.31 -3.49 17.90
C ALA A 23 -6.65 -2.52 19.05
N ALA A 24 -5.76 -2.37 20.04
CA ALA A 24 -5.96 -1.40 21.12
C ALA A 24 -5.91 0.04 20.61
N CYS A 25 -4.98 0.33 19.70
CA CYS A 25 -4.82 1.65 19.10
C CYS A 25 -6.04 2.05 18.27
N GLU A 26 -6.51 1.18 17.36
CA GLU A 26 -7.74 1.44 16.59
C GLU A 26 -8.95 1.58 17.51
N GLY A 27 -9.08 0.71 18.51
CA GLY A 27 -10.17 0.78 19.47
C GLY A 27 -10.18 2.10 20.24
N ALA A 28 -9.00 2.64 20.57
CA ALA A 28 -8.87 3.96 21.18
C ALA A 28 -9.23 5.10 20.22
N ALA A 29 -8.72 5.05 18.98
CA ALA A 29 -9.08 6.01 17.93
C ALA A 29 -10.60 6.06 17.71
N ARG A 30 -11.25 4.89 17.67
CA ARG A 30 -12.70 4.78 17.49
C ARG A 30 -13.49 5.35 18.67
N ARG A 31 -13.01 5.22 19.91
CA ARG A 31 -13.67 5.85 21.07
C ARG A 31 -13.69 7.38 20.97
N LEU A 32 -12.68 7.99 20.35
CA LEU A 32 -12.64 9.44 20.15
C LEU A 32 -13.75 9.96 19.20
N GLN A 33 -14.37 9.09 18.38
CA GLN A 33 -15.46 9.53 17.48
C GLN A 33 -16.66 10.11 18.24
N ALA A 34 -16.85 9.71 19.51
CA ALA A 34 -17.92 10.23 20.35
C ALA A 34 -17.72 11.71 20.73
N SER A 35 -16.47 12.18 20.76
CA SER A 35 -16.12 13.56 21.13
C SER A 35 -15.68 14.40 19.93
N SER A 36 -14.89 13.82 19.01
CA SER A 36 -14.31 14.51 17.87
C SER A 36 -13.99 13.54 16.73
N ARG A 37 -14.63 13.72 15.58
CA ARG A 37 -14.35 12.94 14.36
C ARG A 37 -12.95 13.22 13.82
N ASP A 38 -12.45 14.45 13.98
CA ASP A 38 -11.13 14.85 13.51
C ASP A 38 -10.02 14.20 14.35
N ASP A 39 -10.17 14.20 15.68
CA ASP A 39 -9.21 13.54 16.57
C ASP A 39 -9.23 12.03 16.40
N ALA A 40 -10.42 11.44 16.20
CA ALA A 40 -10.55 10.02 15.89
C ALA A 40 -9.84 9.65 14.59
N TRP A 41 -10.00 10.47 13.54
CA TRP A 41 -9.32 10.25 12.26
C TRP A 41 -7.81 10.41 12.39
N LEU A 42 -7.34 11.44 13.11
CA LEU A 42 -5.92 11.63 13.39
C LEU A 42 -5.34 10.45 14.16
N ALA A 43 -6.03 9.99 15.20
CA ALA A 43 -5.64 8.82 15.98
C ALA A 43 -5.54 7.56 15.10
N LEU A 44 -6.48 7.34 14.19
CA LEU A 44 -6.43 6.20 13.26
C LEU A 44 -5.20 6.28 12.36
N LYS A 45 -4.86 7.45 11.84
CA LYS A 45 -3.65 7.65 11.03
C LYS A 45 -2.38 7.36 11.83
N VAL A 46 -2.30 7.86 13.07
CA VAL A 46 -1.22 7.53 14.01
C VAL A 46 -1.09 6.01 14.21
N CYS A 47 -2.22 5.31 14.38
CA CYS A 47 -2.21 3.85 14.50
C CYS A 47 -1.74 3.16 13.23
N ALA A 48 -2.14 3.63 12.04
CA ALA A 48 -1.74 3.05 10.75
C ALA A 48 -0.28 3.34 10.38
N ASP A 49 0.31 4.38 10.95
CA ASP A 49 1.74 4.69 10.83
C ASP A 49 2.61 3.78 11.71
N ALA A 50 2.05 3.20 12.77
CA ALA A 50 2.76 2.26 13.61
C ALA A 50 3.08 0.95 12.84
N PRO A 51 4.30 0.40 12.97
CA PRO A 51 4.67 -0.86 12.32
C PRO A 51 3.69 -1.99 12.68
N GLY A 52 3.31 -2.79 11.68
CA GLY A 52 2.46 -3.97 11.89
C GLY A 52 0.96 -3.69 11.95
N PHE A 53 0.52 -2.45 11.69
CA PHE A 53 -0.91 -2.17 11.54
C PHE A 53 -1.45 -2.75 10.22
N THR A 54 -2.01 -3.96 10.30
CA THR A 54 -2.47 -4.74 9.14
C THR A 54 -4.00 -4.92 9.07
N GLN A 55 -4.76 -4.25 9.94
CA GLN A 55 -6.21 -4.48 10.11
C GLN A 55 -7.06 -3.73 9.06
N LEU A 56 -6.89 -4.04 7.78
CA LEU A 56 -7.62 -3.36 6.70
C LEU A 56 -9.15 -3.52 6.83
N ASP A 57 -9.64 -4.71 7.18
CA ASP A 57 -11.08 -4.95 7.42
C ASP A 57 -11.69 -4.02 8.47
N VAL A 58 -10.91 -3.66 9.49
CA VAL A 58 -11.34 -2.75 10.55
C VAL A 58 -11.44 -1.33 10.03
N VAL A 59 -10.43 -0.89 9.26
CA VAL A 59 -10.43 0.42 8.57
C VAL A 59 -11.61 0.51 7.61
N LEU A 60 -11.89 -0.53 6.83
CA LEU A 60 -13.03 -0.59 5.90
C LEU A 60 -14.38 -0.91 6.59
N GLY A 61 -14.38 -0.92 7.92
CA GLY A 61 -15.55 -1.17 8.74
C GLY A 61 -16.51 0.02 8.81
N ARG A 62 -17.71 -0.23 9.35
CA ARG A 62 -18.77 0.79 9.48
C ARG A 62 -18.35 2.01 10.30
N ALA A 63 -17.43 1.85 11.25
CA ALA A 63 -16.97 2.94 12.11
C ALA A 63 -16.33 4.09 11.31
N TRP A 64 -15.65 3.77 10.21
CA TRP A 64 -14.88 4.72 9.42
C TRP A 64 -15.47 4.97 8.04
N ALA A 65 -16.58 4.33 7.68
CA ALA A 65 -17.16 4.36 6.33
C ALA A 65 -17.45 5.79 5.83
N GLU A 66 -17.96 6.66 6.70
CA GLU A 66 -18.22 8.05 6.33
C GLU A 66 -16.92 8.86 6.18
N ASP A 67 -15.98 8.71 7.11
CA ASP A 67 -14.67 9.36 7.03
C ASP A 67 -13.93 8.93 5.74
N LEU A 68 -13.94 7.64 5.40
CA LEU A 68 -13.36 7.13 4.17
C LEU A 68 -13.97 7.73 2.89
N ARG A 69 -15.22 8.19 2.95
CA ARG A 69 -15.94 8.78 1.82
C ARG A 69 -15.62 10.26 1.63
N VAL A 70 -15.44 11.00 2.72
CA VAL A 70 -15.34 12.47 2.69
C VAL A 70 -13.92 13.00 2.89
N ARG A 71 -13.02 12.20 3.49
CA ARG A 71 -11.66 12.64 3.82
C ARG A 71 -10.75 12.48 2.59
N PRO A 72 -10.00 13.53 2.19
CA PRO A 72 -9.14 13.47 1.01
C PRO A 72 -7.93 12.53 1.17
N ASP A 73 -7.49 12.28 2.40
CA ASP A 73 -6.37 11.40 2.75
C ASP A 73 -6.78 9.93 2.99
N ALA A 74 -8.07 9.59 2.85
CA ALA A 74 -8.57 8.24 3.06
C ALA A 74 -7.93 7.20 2.14
N ALA A 75 -7.77 7.52 0.86
CA ALA A 75 -7.14 6.61 -0.09
C ALA A 75 -5.66 6.35 0.25
N SER A 76 -4.95 7.39 0.72
CA SER A 76 -3.55 7.26 1.17
C SER A 76 -3.43 6.41 2.43
N LEU A 77 -4.37 6.55 3.38
CA LEU A 77 -4.44 5.67 4.56
C LEU A 77 -4.62 4.21 4.16
N ILE A 78 -5.53 3.92 3.21
CA ILE A 78 -5.75 2.57 2.70
C ILE A 78 -4.46 2.02 2.06
N ALA A 79 -3.82 2.79 1.18
CA ALA A 79 -2.59 2.39 0.51
C ALA A 79 -1.47 2.06 1.51
N ARG A 80 -1.36 2.82 2.60
CA ARG A 80 -0.43 2.55 3.70
C ARG A 80 -0.72 1.22 4.38
N VAL A 81 -1.98 0.94 4.74
CA VAL A 81 -2.32 -0.34 5.38
C VAL A 81 -2.11 -1.52 4.41
N VAL A 82 -2.37 -1.34 3.11
CA VAL A 82 -2.02 -2.35 2.10
C VAL A 82 -0.52 -2.61 2.05
N ALA A 83 0.31 -1.56 2.16
CA ALA A 83 1.77 -1.71 2.24
C ALA A 83 2.22 -2.43 3.53
N GLN A 84 1.60 -2.12 4.67
CA GLN A 84 1.85 -2.83 5.94
C GLN A 84 1.49 -4.32 5.84
N ARG A 85 0.51 -4.67 5.00
CA ARG A 85 0.12 -6.06 4.69
C ARG A 85 0.99 -6.71 3.59
N GLY A 86 2.10 -6.07 3.23
CA GLY A 86 3.06 -6.53 2.23
C GLY A 86 2.70 -6.28 0.77
N GLY A 87 1.64 -5.52 0.50
CA GLY A 87 1.38 -4.95 -0.82
C GLY A 87 0.81 -5.92 -1.87
N SER A 88 0.04 -6.93 -1.46
CA SER A 88 -0.70 -7.80 -2.41
C SER A 88 -1.91 -7.07 -3.01
N VAL A 89 -1.68 -6.28 -4.05
CA VAL A 89 -2.72 -5.38 -4.60
C VAL A 89 -3.96 -6.14 -5.08
N ASP A 90 -3.82 -7.25 -5.81
CA ASP A 90 -4.99 -8.00 -6.32
C ASP A 90 -5.86 -8.59 -5.21
N GLY A 91 -5.22 -9.07 -4.14
CA GLY A 91 -5.93 -9.55 -2.95
C GLY A 91 -6.72 -8.44 -2.27
N GLU A 92 -6.08 -7.30 -2.05
CA GLU A 92 -6.67 -6.17 -1.33
C GLU A 92 -7.73 -5.43 -2.16
N LEU A 93 -7.58 -5.33 -3.49
CA LEU A 93 -8.57 -4.72 -4.37
C LEU A 93 -9.92 -5.46 -4.32
N ARG A 94 -9.91 -6.79 -4.21
CA ARG A 94 -11.16 -7.56 -4.01
C ARG A 94 -11.88 -7.16 -2.72
N LEU A 95 -11.13 -7.01 -1.63
CA LEU A 95 -11.69 -6.56 -0.36
C LEU A 95 -12.23 -5.13 -0.48
N LEU A 96 -11.47 -4.21 -1.07
CA LEU A 96 -11.87 -2.82 -1.30
C LEU A 96 -13.17 -2.72 -2.11
N HIS A 97 -13.29 -3.48 -3.20
CA HIS A 97 -14.48 -3.49 -4.05
C HIS A 97 -15.69 -4.12 -3.37
N SER A 98 -15.49 -5.14 -2.53
CA SER A 98 -16.57 -5.71 -1.70
C SER A 98 -17.17 -4.66 -0.75
N ARG A 99 -16.37 -3.67 -0.34
CA ARG A 99 -16.76 -2.53 0.49
C ARG A 99 -17.06 -1.25 -0.30
N LYS A 100 -17.17 -1.36 -1.63
CA LYS A 100 -17.48 -0.25 -2.55
C LYS A 100 -16.49 0.92 -2.48
N VAL A 101 -15.22 0.65 -2.16
CA VAL A 101 -14.15 1.65 -2.22
C VAL A 101 -13.68 1.82 -3.67
N PRO A 102 -13.69 3.04 -4.24
CA PRO A 102 -13.41 3.29 -5.66
C PRO A 102 -11.90 3.45 -5.94
N ILE A 103 -11.10 2.44 -5.58
CA ILE A 103 -9.68 2.31 -5.92
C ILE A 103 -9.54 1.12 -6.86
N PHE A 104 -8.81 1.25 -7.96
CA PHE A 104 -8.80 0.27 -9.05
C PHE A 104 -7.38 -0.24 -9.37
N SER A 105 -7.27 -1.33 -10.14
CA SER A 105 -5.98 -1.80 -10.64
C SER A 105 -5.53 -0.98 -11.85
N LEU A 106 -4.22 -0.92 -12.09
CA LEU A 106 -3.66 -0.34 -13.32
C LEU A 106 -4.21 -1.07 -14.57
N ALA A 107 -4.30 -2.41 -14.52
CA ALA A 107 -4.84 -3.20 -15.62
C ALA A 107 -6.28 -2.78 -16.02
N SER A 108 -7.15 -2.54 -15.04
CA SER A 108 -8.53 -2.08 -15.32
C SER A 108 -8.53 -0.69 -15.95
N ALA A 109 -7.66 0.20 -15.46
CA ALA A 109 -7.53 1.56 -15.98
C ALA A 109 -7.01 1.58 -17.43
N ILE A 110 -6.06 0.73 -17.77
CA ILE A 110 -5.57 0.57 -19.16
C ILE A 110 -6.67 0.03 -20.08
N ALA A 111 -7.46 -0.94 -19.60
CA ALA A 111 -8.50 -1.57 -20.41
C ALA A 111 -9.67 -0.61 -20.72
N GLN A 112 -9.98 0.34 -19.83
CA GLN A 112 -11.07 1.31 -20.01
C GLN A 112 -10.62 2.73 -19.59
N PRO A 113 -9.73 3.37 -20.36
CA PRO A 113 -9.03 4.57 -19.92
C PRO A 113 -9.95 5.77 -19.67
N ASP A 114 -11.01 5.92 -20.46
CA ASP A 114 -11.96 7.01 -20.28
C ASP A 114 -12.84 6.83 -19.04
N THR A 115 -13.20 5.59 -18.69
CA THR A 115 -13.96 5.26 -17.48
C THR A 115 -13.16 5.57 -16.21
N TYR A 116 -11.85 5.30 -16.25
CA TYR A 116 -10.97 5.38 -15.08
C TYR A 116 -10.15 6.67 -15.00
N ARG A 117 -10.26 7.59 -15.97
CA ARG A 117 -9.58 8.89 -15.92
C ARG A 117 -9.93 9.65 -14.64
N GLY A 118 -8.91 10.14 -13.95
CA GLY A 118 -9.00 10.84 -12.66
C GLY A 118 -9.32 9.95 -11.46
N ARG A 119 -9.55 8.64 -11.64
CA ARG A 119 -9.81 7.70 -10.55
C ARG A 119 -8.50 7.26 -9.89
N TYR A 120 -8.62 6.82 -8.64
CA TYR A 120 -7.50 6.24 -7.92
C TYR A 120 -7.17 4.85 -8.46
N VAL A 121 -5.89 4.65 -8.74
CA VAL A 121 -5.31 3.33 -9.00
C VAL A 121 -4.31 2.99 -7.90
N LEU A 122 -4.32 1.72 -7.51
CA LEU A 122 -3.36 1.14 -6.58
C LEU A 122 -2.56 0.09 -7.35
N LEU A 123 -1.25 0.14 -7.22
CA LEU A 123 -0.33 -0.82 -7.83
C LEU A 123 0.86 -1.05 -6.91
N ARG A 124 1.42 -2.25 -6.97
CA ARG A 124 2.77 -2.50 -6.47
C ARG A 124 3.69 -2.33 -7.67
N ALA A 125 4.70 -1.49 -7.56
CA ALA A 125 5.59 -1.24 -8.68
C ALA A 125 7.02 -1.03 -8.21
N GLN A 126 7.95 -1.49 -9.03
CA GLN A 126 9.35 -1.13 -8.92
C GLN A 126 9.60 0.17 -9.68
N VAL A 127 10.39 1.07 -9.10
CA VAL A 127 10.87 2.28 -9.79
C VAL A 127 12.08 1.89 -10.64
N ALA A 128 11.92 1.73 -11.95
CA ALA A 128 13.02 1.34 -12.83
C ALA A 128 14.00 2.50 -13.08
N ASP A 129 13.46 3.70 -13.32
CA ASP A 129 14.22 4.90 -13.63
C ASP A 129 13.51 6.15 -13.09
N GLN A 130 14.26 7.20 -12.80
CA GLN A 130 13.74 8.51 -12.41
C GLN A 130 14.38 9.57 -13.30
N ARG A 131 13.53 10.31 -14.02
CA ARG A 131 13.93 11.41 -14.89
C ARG A 131 13.40 12.72 -14.36
N LEU A 132 14.27 13.71 -14.32
CA LEU A 132 13.91 15.11 -14.10
C LEU A 132 13.67 15.71 -15.49
N ASP A 133 12.50 15.44 -16.06
CA ASP A 133 12.09 16.03 -17.35
C ASP A 133 11.15 17.21 -17.09
N GLY A 134 11.63 18.44 -17.32
CA GLY A 134 10.90 19.68 -17.05
C GLY A 134 10.76 20.02 -15.55
N GLU A 135 9.61 20.58 -15.16
CA GLU A 135 9.34 21.05 -13.79
C GLU A 135 8.95 19.93 -12.79
N ARG A 136 8.55 18.73 -13.26
CA ARG A 136 8.06 17.65 -12.40
C ARG A 136 8.82 16.34 -12.63
N PRO A 137 9.36 15.71 -11.56
CA PRO A 137 10.02 14.41 -11.70
C PRO A 137 9.04 13.36 -12.25
N THR A 138 9.52 12.57 -13.21
CA THR A 138 8.81 11.46 -13.82
C THR A 138 9.52 10.14 -13.51
N LEU A 139 8.76 9.15 -13.10
CA LEU A 139 9.21 7.81 -12.72
C LEU A 139 8.79 6.82 -13.80
N TRP A 140 9.70 5.94 -14.20
CA TRP A 140 9.34 4.73 -14.93
C TRP A 140 8.98 3.64 -13.92
N LEU A 141 7.72 3.20 -13.94
CA LEU A 141 7.18 2.22 -13.00
C LEU A 141 6.94 0.91 -13.73
N VAL A 142 7.43 -0.19 -13.15
CA VAL A 142 7.17 -1.55 -13.63
C VAL A 142 6.28 -2.25 -12.61
N GLU A 143 5.04 -2.55 -13.00
CA GLU A 143 4.06 -3.18 -12.10
C GLU A 143 4.47 -4.60 -11.73
N GLN A 144 4.43 -4.87 -10.43
CA GLN A 144 4.78 -6.12 -9.80
C GLN A 144 3.51 -6.83 -9.30
N GLY A 145 3.38 -8.11 -9.64
CA GLY A 145 2.47 -9.04 -9.00
C GLY A 145 3.13 -9.71 -7.79
N LEU A 146 2.31 -10.26 -6.89
CA LEU A 146 2.80 -11.13 -5.82
C LEU A 146 2.30 -12.55 -6.07
N GLN A 147 3.24 -13.46 -6.28
CA GLN A 147 2.98 -14.89 -6.29
C GLN A 147 3.39 -15.49 -4.95
N SER A 148 2.59 -16.45 -4.46
CA SER A 148 2.96 -17.25 -3.30
C SER A 148 3.64 -18.52 -3.78
N VAL A 149 4.91 -18.71 -3.41
CA VAL A 149 5.63 -19.96 -3.65
C VAL A 149 5.78 -20.68 -2.32
N GLY A 150 5.26 -21.90 -2.27
CA GLY A 150 5.45 -22.76 -1.10
C GLY A 150 6.90 -23.23 -1.03
N SER A 151 7.60 -22.86 0.04
CA SER A 151 8.92 -23.38 0.39
C SER A 151 8.81 -24.27 1.64
N HIS A 152 9.50 -25.40 1.66
CA HIS A 152 9.61 -26.19 2.89
C HIS A 152 10.76 -25.58 3.71
N ARG A 153 10.45 -24.94 4.85
CA ARG A 153 11.47 -24.54 5.84
C ARG A 153 11.55 -25.61 6.92
N GLU A 154 12.74 -26.18 7.08
CA GLU A 154 13.07 -26.90 8.30
C GLU A 154 13.13 -25.90 9.46
N VAL A 155 12.26 -26.10 10.45
CA VAL A 155 12.29 -25.32 11.69
C VAL A 155 13.15 -26.12 12.67
N GLY A 156 14.46 -25.90 12.62
CA GLY A 156 15.48 -26.58 13.44
C GLY A 156 16.14 -25.64 14.46
N GLY A 157 16.18 -26.08 15.72
CA GLY A 157 16.38 -25.28 16.92
C GLY A 157 17.70 -24.51 17.05
N ALA A 158 17.60 -23.30 17.60
CA ALA A 158 18.74 -22.56 18.12
C ALA A 158 19.17 -23.14 19.48
N GLY A 159 20.41 -23.64 19.54
CA GLY A 159 21.21 -23.69 20.76
C GLY A 159 21.31 -25.05 21.46
N GLY A 160 22.56 -25.52 21.61
CA GLY A 160 22.96 -26.43 22.67
C GLY A 160 23.43 -27.79 22.20
N THR A 161 24.73 -28.05 22.35
CA THR A 161 25.35 -29.37 22.30
C THR A 161 24.71 -30.27 23.37
N ARG A 162 23.68 -31.02 23.00
CA ARG A 162 23.24 -32.24 23.68
C ARG A 162 22.41 -33.05 22.69
N GLU A 163 22.91 -34.25 22.38
CA GLU A 163 22.25 -35.24 21.54
C GLU A 163 20.84 -35.52 22.07
N SER A 164 19.85 -34.98 21.39
CA SER A 164 18.45 -35.39 21.50
C SER A 164 17.87 -35.34 20.10
N THR A 165 17.74 -36.52 19.48
CA THR A 165 17.06 -36.71 18.20
C THR A 165 15.55 -36.47 18.41
N GLY A 166 15.14 -35.20 18.37
CA GLY A 166 13.73 -34.82 18.26
C GLY A 166 13.30 -34.76 16.79
N PRO A 167 12.01 -35.00 16.48
CA PRO A 167 11.52 -34.91 15.10
C PRO A 167 11.66 -33.47 14.58
N SER A 168 12.38 -33.29 13.47
CA SER A 168 12.40 -32.03 12.71
C SER A 168 10.97 -31.71 12.25
N ALA A 169 10.42 -30.60 12.74
CA ALA A 169 9.17 -30.08 12.23
C ALA A 169 9.45 -29.35 10.90
N THR A 170 8.96 -29.92 9.80
CA THR A 170 8.94 -29.22 8.51
C THR A 170 7.70 -28.35 8.46
N GLY A 171 7.88 -27.04 8.58
CA GLY A 171 6.81 -26.07 8.35
C GLY A 171 6.73 -25.77 6.85
N ARG A 172 5.52 -25.73 6.29
CA ARG A 172 5.32 -25.07 5.00
C ARG A 172 5.48 -23.57 5.23
N ALA A 173 6.57 -23.00 4.75
CA ALA A 173 6.70 -21.56 4.59
C ALA A 173 6.14 -21.19 3.22
N TYR A 174 5.52 -20.01 3.12
CA TYR A 174 5.12 -19.45 1.84
C TYR A 174 5.91 -18.17 1.67
N ASP A 175 6.82 -18.16 0.70
CA ASP A 175 7.57 -16.96 0.36
C ASP A 175 6.80 -16.22 -0.74
N ASN A 176 6.57 -14.93 -0.53
CA ASN A 176 5.96 -14.10 -1.56
C ASN A 176 7.04 -13.61 -2.50
N ILE A 177 6.95 -13.97 -3.78
CA ILE A 177 7.88 -13.54 -4.82
C ILE A 177 7.22 -12.43 -5.62
N SER A 178 7.94 -11.31 -5.75
CA SER A 178 7.56 -10.22 -6.65
C SER A 178 7.92 -10.61 -8.07
N GLU A 179 6.96 -10.51 -8.99
CA GLU A 179 7.16 -10.81 -10.41
C GLU A 179 6.62 -9.69 -11.28
N GLU A 180 7.36 -9.32 -12.33
CA GLU A 180 6.93 -8.32 -13.29
C GLU A 180 5.69 -8.79 -14.05
N THR A 181 4.66 -7.95 -14.09
CA THR A 181 3.42 -8.26 -14.82
C THR A 181 3.50 -7.95 -16.32
N GLY A 182 4.61 -7.34 -16.76
CA GLY A 182 4.78 -6.78 -18.10
C GLY A 182 4.06 -5.43 -18.31
N ARG A 183 3.40 -4.87 -17.28
CA ARG A 183 2.76 -3.56 -17.36
C ARG A 183 3.67 -2.46 -16.82
N GLU A 184 3.77 -1.38 -17.58
CA GLU A 184 4.60 -0.23 -17.27
C GLU A 184 3.77 1.04 -17.19
N ALA A 185 4.22 2.04 -16.44
CA ALA A 185 3.57 3.33 -16.32
C ALA A 185 4.55 4.48 -16.10
N LEU A 186 4.15 5.68 -16.53
CA LEU A 186 4.84 6.93 -16.21
C LEU A 186 4.21 7.60 -15.00
N GLY A 187 4.91 7.61 -13.87
CA GLY A 187 4.48 8.25 -12.63
C GLY A 187 5.02 9.67 -12.48
N ARG A 188 4.16 10.68 -12.37
CA ARG A 188 4.54 12.07 -12.11
C ARG A 188 4.45 12.38 -10.62
N LEU A 189 5.54 12.89 -10.07
CA LEU A 189 5.58 13.40 -8.70
C LEU A 189 5.20 14.89 -8.67
N SER A 190 4.64 15.34 -7.55
CA SER A 190 4.38 16.77 -7.32
C SER A 190 5.65 17.57 -7.05
N ALA A 191 6.67 16.94 -6.48
CA ALA A 191 7.96 17.53 -6.17
C ALA A 191 9.06 16.44 -6.20
N PRO A 192 10.34 16.81 -6.38
CA PRO A 192 11.46 15.89 -6.18
C PRO A 192 11.42 15.26 -4.79
N ASP A 193 11.64 13.96 -4.72
CA ASP A 193 11.67 13.21 -3.47
C ASP A 193 12.96 12.37 -3.38
N PRO A 194 13.88 12.71 -2.45
CA PRO A 194 15.16 12.01 -2.32
C PRO A 194 15.04 10.62 -1.71
N PHE A 195 13.88 10.25 -1.16
CA PHE A 195 13.66 8.95 -0.52
C PHE A 195 13.12 7.89 -1.47
N LEU A 196 12.80 8.27 -2.70
CA LEU A 196 12.30 7.36 -3.73
C LEU A 196 13.50 6.80 -4.51
N GLU A 197 13.96 5.63 -4.06
CA GLU A 197 15.10 4.93 -4.65
C GLU A 197 14.70 4.09 -5.88
N SER A 198 15.54 4.11 -6.92
CA SER A 198 15.43 3.21 -8.06
C SER A 198 15.66 1.75 -7.64
N ARG A 199 15.07 0.81 -8.40
CA ARG A 199 15.09 -0.65 -8.19
C ARG A 199 14.48 -1.10 -6.87
N ARG A 200 13.65 -0.27 -6.26
CA ARG A 200 12.93 -0.59 -5.03
C ARG A 200 11.44 -0.69 -5.30
N ASP A 201 10.81 -1.65 -4.63
CA ASP A 201 9.37 -1.88 -4.71
C ASP A 201 8.60 -0.95 -3.79
N TYR A 202 7.51 -0.40 -4.29
CA TYR A 202 6.57 0.41 -3.52
C TYR A 202 5.14 -0.01 -3.79
N VAL A 203 4.28 0.13 -2.79
CA VAL A 203 2.84 0.24 -2.99
C VAL A 203 2.55 1.70 -3.30
N ILE A 204 2.05 1.95 -4.49
CA ILE A 204 1.80 3.27 -5.04
C ILE A 204 0.30 3.48 -5.14
N LEU A 205 -0.16 4.62 -4.60
CA LEU A 205 -1.47 5.17 -4.89
C LEU A 205 -1.28 6.34 -5.86
N ALA A 206 -1.98 6.29 -6.99
CA ALA A 206 -1.92 7.33 -7.99
C ALA A 206 -3.31 7.67 -8.54
N ARG A 207 -3.42 8.82 -9.20
CA ARG A 207 -4.54 9.12 -10.10
C ARG A 207 -4.16 8.70 -11.51
N PHE A 208 -5.07 8.03 -12.20
CA PHE A 208 -4.89 7.66 -13.59
C PHE A 208 -5.22 8.85 -14.50
N ASP A 209 -4.23 9.36 -15.23
CA ASP A 209 -4.39 10.55 -16.08
C ASP A 209 -4.80 10.20 -17.52
N GLY A 210 -4.66 8.94 -17.91
CA GLY A 210 -4.96 8.43 -19.25
C GLY A 210 -3.77 7.68 -19.85
N LEU A 211 -3.83 7.48 -21.16
CA LEU A 211 -2.77 6.87 -21.95
C LEU A 211 -2.06 7.95 -22.78
N ARG A 212 -0.74 7.84 -22.93
CA ARG A 212 0.09 8.69 -23.80
C ARG A 212 0.78 7.83 -24.84
N VAL A 213 0.77 8.25 -26.10
CA VAL A 213 1.55 7.62 -27.16
C VAL A 213 3.04 7.92 -26.91
N THR A 214 3.89 6.90 -26.90
CA THR A 214 5.34 7.09 -26.81
C THR A 214 5.93 7.23 -28.21
N SER A 215 6.62 8.34 -28.44
CA SER A 215 7.24 8.69 -29.72
C SER A 215 8.54 7.88 -29.90
N GLY A 216 8.42 6.58 -30.13
CA GLY A 216 9.56 5.66 -30.26
C GLY A 216 9.49 4.69 -31.44
N MET A 217 8.34 4.60 -32.12
CA MET A 217 8.16 3.74 -33.29
C MET A 217 7.58 4.60 -34.40
N THR A 218 8.36 4.82 -35.46
CA THR A 218 7.93 5.53 -36.67
C THR A 218 6.99 4.61 -37.46
N THR A 219 5.73 4.56 -37.07
CA THR A 219 4.64 4.18 -37.98
C THR A 219 3.99 5.48 -38.42
N ASP A 220 3.77 5.64 -39.73
CA ASP A 220 3.31 6.88 -40.37
C ASP A 220 1.89 7.33 -39.92
N ASP A 221 1.27 6.61 -38.97
CA ASP A 221 0.04 6.97 -38.27
C ASP A 221 0.36 7.39 -36.82
N GLU A 222 0.32 8.70 -36.54
CA GLU A 222 0.64 9.31 -35.24
C GLU A 222 -0.25 8.82 -34.07
N ASP A 223 -1.36 8.11 -34.38
CA ASP A 223 -2.32 7.55 -33.42
C ASP A 223 -2.06 6.06 -33.07
N GLU A 224 -1.09 5.40 -33.71
CA GLU A 224 -0.87 3.95 -33.62
C GLU A 224 0.42 3.53 -32.87
N GLY A 225 1.11 4.48 -32.23
CA GLY A 225 2.27 4.16 -31.39
C GLY A 225 1.91 3.45 -30.07
N PRO A 226 2.87 2.75 -29.43
CA PRO A 226 2.64 2.10 -28.14
C PRO A 226 2.19 3.12 -27.08
N LYS A 227 1.10 2.80 -26.39
CA LYS A 227 0.46 3.66 -25.41
C LYS A 227 0.90 3.29 -24.00
N ILE A 228 1.50 4.24 -23.28
CA ILE A 228 1.89 4.09 -21.89
C ILE A 228 0.92 4.83 -20.96
N PRO A 229 0.44 4.20 -19.87
CA PRO A 229 -0.38 4.89 -18.90
C PRO A 229 0.41 5.97 -18.16
N VAL A 230 -0.23 7.12 -17.94
CA VAL A 230 0.31 8.24 -17.17
C VAL A 230 -0.42 8.33 -15.84
N LEU A 231 0.34 8.45 -14.77
CA LEU A 231 -0.13 8.46 -13.40
C LEU A 231 0.34 9.72 -12.69
N THR A 232 -0.52 10.36 -11.92
CA THR A 232 -0.12 11.37 -10.93
C THR A 232 0.00 10.70 -9.57
N ILE A 233 1.21 10.60 -9.03
CA ILE A 233 1.49 9.91 -7.76
C ILE A 233 0.91 10.72 -6.61
N VAL A 234 0.13 10.05 -5.75
CA VAL A 234 -0.55 10.66 -4.60
C VAL A 234 0.15 10.26 -3.30
N SER A 235 0.49 8.98 -3.16
CA SER A 235 1.35 8.50 -2.08
C SER A 235 2.04 7.21 -2.48
N TYR A 236 3.13 6.89 -1.79
CA TYR A 236 3.86 5.65 -1.98
C TYR A 236 4.39 5.15 -0.63
N HIS A 237 4.46 3.83 -0.48
CA HIS A 237 4.84 3.19 0.79
C HIS A 237 5.68 1.95 0.52
N LEU A 238 6.70 1.72 1.35
CA LEU A 238 7.46 0.47 1.30
C LEU A 238 6.58 -0.68 1.80
N PRO A 239 6.42 -1.77 1.02
CA PRO A 239 5.73 -2.95 1.49
C PRO A 239 6.54 -3.60 2.63
N GLN A 240 5.89 -3.99 3.71
CA GLN A 240 6.54 -4.81 4.72
C GLN A 240 6.85 -6.20 4.16
N ALA A 241 7.98 -6.78 4.57
CA ALA A 241 8.24 -8.19 4.31
C ALA A 241 7.11 -8.98 4.99
N LEU A 242 6.30 -9.68 4.19
CA LEU A 242 5.25 -10.57 4.69
C LEU A 242 5.93 -11.73 5.44
N ALA A 243 6.09 -11.59 6.76
CA ALA A 243 6.22 -12.73 7.63
C ALA A 243 4.82 -13.37 7.71
N VAL A 244 4.63 -14.48 7.01
CA VAL A 244 3.43 -15.30 7.18
C VAL A 244 3.39 -15.74 8.65
N TYR A 245 2.35 -15.33 9.38
CA TYR A 245 2.03 -15.85 10.71
C TYR A 245 1.27 -17.17 10.59
#